data_AF-A0A653YM27-F1
#
_entry.id   AF-A0A653YM27-F1
#
_cell.length_a   1.000
_cell.length_b   1.000
_cell.length_c   1.000
_cell.angle_alpha   90.00
_cell.angle_beta   90.00
_cell.angle_gamma   90.00
#
_symmetry.space_group_name_H-M   'P 1'
#
loop_
_entity.id
_entity.type
_entity.pdbx_description
1 polymer ?
#
loop_
_entity_poly.entity_id
_entity_poly.type
_entity_poly.pdbx_seq_one_letter_code
_entity_poly.pdbx_strand_id
1 'polypeptide(L)'
;MSAADLLEDALDRVADFDAAGAIALLEAEPHAASDPRVLALLSYARFTTADFAGCRRDAVDALAASTDSDRTTRLLVLGAAGLALGSDRSSGSELEGCFAEADALVDDGGDLEPALAWLVGYLLVEGAVVNVLIHAARRFADAFADDIAATPGRLYRTLVDGVLARLLLNEGRVAEAEAAALAMFERAGSGPTALYAEAVQCLVAGNRAEQGATRTLARRVRQAIPEPTGAFQTTCYLLVGYGLAALADDHGAAALARSASGNDFSGLSVQDRALAIELLVSSAFLDRDLVESERLIGFIAADVDRRVPGPAILRMQCKLELLRGRPAEALALARTATTRALVDGRMLEAGIGEILATRALIAMSDRTQAVRELAALAEQAVLGGHTAATRSAARELKAIGRRLAPVAGSGWDGLSPREREVALLSAEGNSTAEIASVLQLSSRTVDAHVTRVLAAFGIVSRRQLPSRLPATLPLTAVPVPTAPLTPRQRDLTELVADGLSNDEIATALGISRKTVEKHLSAVFQAWGVRSRVAVARIVLANRDR
;
A
#
# COMPACT_ATOMS: atom_id res chain seq x y z
N MET A 1 -41.39 -22.27 -6.34
CA MET A 1 -39.98 -22.14 -5.96
C MET A 1 -39.97 -21.99 -4.44
N SER A 2 -39.13 -22.71 -3.71
CA SER A 2 -38.99 -22.43 -2.27
C SER A 2 -38.33 -21.06 -2.08
N ALA A 3 -38.42 -20.46 -0.88
CA ALA A 3 -37.73 -19.21 -0.60
C ALA A 3 -36.20 -19.34 -0.78
N ALA A 4 -35.62 -20.50 -0.43
CA ALA A 4 -34.20 -20.76 -0.64
C ALA A 4 -33.83 -20.81 -2.14
N ASP A 5 -34.61 -21.53 -2.94
CA ASP A 5 -34.38 -21.62 -4.39
C ASP A 5 -34.48 -20.25 -5.09
N LEU A 6 -35.37 -19.37 -4.61
CA LEU A 6 -35.52 -18.00 -5.12
C LEU A 6 -34.28 -17.17 -4.85
N LEU A 7 -33.77 -17.21 -3.61
CA LEU A 7 -32.59 -16.46 -3.22
C LEU A 7 -31.36 -16.95 -3.99
N GLU A 8 -31.25 -18.26 -4.22
CA GLU A 8 -30.18 -18.87 -5.02
C GLU A 8 -30.24 -18.42 -6.50
N ASP A 9 -31.41 -18.51 -7.16
CA ASP A 9 -31.58 -18.05 -8.56
C ASP A 9 -31.31 -16.53 -8.69
N ALA A 10 -31.73 -15.73 -7.71
CA ALA A 10 -31.42 -14.31 -7.69
C ALA A 10 -29.91 -14.04 -7.58
N LEU A 11 -29.20 -14.77 -6.71
CA LEU A 11 -27.75 -14.67 -6.57
C LEU A 11 -27.01 -15.15 -7.82
N ASP A 12 -27.46 -16.24 -8.45
CA ASP A 12 -26.89 -16.73 -9.70
C ASP A 12 -27.06 -15.71 -10.83
N ARG A 13 -28.22 -15.06 -10.93
CA ARG A 13 -28.45 -13.98 -11.90
C ARG A 13 -27.57 -12.77 -11.66
N VAL A 14 -27.41 -12.32 -10.42
CA VAL A 14 -26.44 -11.26 -10.10
C VAL A 14 -25.04 -11.72 -10.49
N ALA A 15 -24.72 -13.00 -10.28
CA ALA A 15 -23.42 -13.53 -10.62
C ALA A 15 -23.15 -13.62 -12.13
N ASP A 16 -24.20 -13.84 -12.90
CA ASP A 16 -24.17 -13.86 -14.36
C ASP A 16 -24.31 -12.46 -14.98
N PHE A 17 -24.19 -11.40 -14.18
CA PHE A 17 -24.33 -9.99 -14.58
C PHE A 17 -25.73 -9.66 -15.12
N ASP A 18 -26.74 -10.44 -14.74
CA ASP A 18 -28.17 -10.23 -14.97
C ASP A 18 -28.86 -9.65 -13.72
N ALA A 19 -28.31 -8.57 -13.17
CA ALA A 19 -28.88 -7.92 -11.99
C ALA A 19 -30.31 -7.38 -12.25
N ALA A 20 -30.62 -7.01 -13.50
CA ALA A 20 -31.98 -6.61 -13.89
C ALA A 20 -32.96 -7.79 -13.81
N GLY A 21 -32.57 -8.97 -14.28
CA GLY A 21 -33.37 -10.19 -14.12
C GLY A 21 -33.47 -10.64 -12.67
N ALA A 22 -32.41 -10.48 -11.86
CA ALA A 22 -32.48 -10.72 -10.42
C ALA A 22 -33.49 -9.80 -9.73
N ILE A 23 -33.48 -8.50 -10.04
CA ILE A 23 -34.45 -7.53 -9.50
C ILE A 23 -35.87 -7.92 -9.92
N ALA A 24 -36.11 -8.21 -11.21
CA ALA A 24 -37.43 -8.59 -11.69
C ALA A 24 -37.92 -9.90 -11.05
N LEU A 25 -37.03 -10.85 -10.80
CA LEU A 25 -37.34 -12.11 -10.12
C LEU A 25 -37.76 -11.87 -8.66
N LEU A 26 -37.00 -11.05 -7.93
CA LEU A 26 -37.27 -10.72 -6.53
C LEU A 26 -38.53 -9.86 -6.37
N GLU A 27 -38.77 -8.90 -7.27
CA GLU A 27 -39.99 -8.06 -7.27
C GLU A 27 -41.27 -8.88 -7.55
N ALA A 28 -41.15 -10.00 -8.26
CA ALA A 28 -42.26 -10.90 -8.55
C ALA A 28 -42.63 -11.83 -7.38
N GLU A 29 -41.82 -11.86 -6.31
CA GLU A 29 -42.05 -12.70 -5.14
C GLU A 29 -43.31 -12.24 -4.37
N PRO A 30 -44.23 -13.17 -4.02
CA PRO A 30 -45.38 -12.83 -3.19
C PRO A 30 -44.95 -12.50 -1.76
N HIS A 31 -45.08 -11.24 -1.34
CA HIS A 31 -44.57 -10.70 -0.06
C HIS A 31 -43.18 -10.05 -0.14
N ALA A 32 -42.65 -9.80 -1.35
CA ALA A 32 -41.37 -9.12 -1.57
C ALA A 32 -41.23 -7.81 -0.79
N ALA A 33 -42.32 -7.06 -0.65
CA ALA A 33 -42.35 -5.78 0.07
C ALA A 33 -42.29 -5.91 1.61
N SER A 34 -42.32 -7.13 2.16
CA SER A 34 -42.34 -7.41 3.59
C SER A 34 -41.36 -8.48 4.05
N ASP A 35 -40.78 -9.26 3.12
CA ASP A 35 -39.74 -10.23 3.47
C ASP A 35 -38.36 -9.53 3.56
N PRO A 36 -37.74 -9.48 4.76
CA PRO A 36 -36.46 -8.80 4.93
C PRO A 36 -35.31 -9.41 4.13
N ARG A 37 -35.33 -10.73 3.82
CA ARG A 37 -34.29 -11.39 3.02
C ARG A 37 -34.39 -10.96 1.55
N VAL A 38 -35.61 -10.90 1.02
CA VAL A 38 -35.88 -10.44 -0.35
C VAL A 38 -35.50 -8.97 -0.50
N LEU A 39 -35.89 -8.12 0.46
CA LEU A 39 -35.52 -6.69 0.46
C LEU A 39 -34.01 -6.48 0.55
N ALA A 40 -33.29 -7.26 1.37
CA ALA A 40 -31.82 -7.20 1.43
C ALA A 40 -31.15 -7.57 0.10
N LEU A 41 -31.63 -8.61 -0.59
CA LEU A 41 -31.10 -8.99 -1.91
C LEU A 41 -31.48 -7.98 -2.99
N LEU A 42 -32.69 -7.41 -2.96
CA LEU A 42 -33.10 -6.33 -3.86
C LEU A 42 -32.16 -5.13 -3.69
N SER A 43 -31.88 -4.75 -2.44
CA SER A 43 -30.94 -3.68 -2.12
C SER A 43 -29.55 -3.97 -2.71
N TYR A 44 -29.01 -5.17 -2.53
CA TYR A 44 -27.72 -5.57 -3.11
C TYR A 44 -27.75 -5.58 -4.65
N ALA A 45 -28.77 -6.15 -5.28
CA ALA A 45 -28.87 -6.20 -6.75
C ALA A 45 -28.93 -4.78 -7.34
N ARG A 46 -29.70 -3.86 -6.74
CA ARG A 46 -29.76 -2.45 -7.15
C ARG A 46 -28.45 -1.70 -6.96
N PHE A 47 -27.69 -2.04 -5.92
CA PHE A 47 -26.35 -1.50 -5.74
C PHE A 47 -25.46 -1.83 -6.96
N THR A 48 -25.51 -3.07 -7.44
CA THR A 48 -24.70 -3.49 -8.60
C THR A 48 -25.07 -2.80 -9.92
N THR A 49 -26.30 -2.28 -10.03
CA THR A 49 -26.78 -1.51 -11.19
C THR A 49 -26.66 0.01 -11.03
N ALA A 50 -26.08 0.48 -9.92
CA ALA A 50 -25.99 1.89 -9.54
C ALA A 50 -27.35 2.58 -9.28
N ASP A 51 -28.43 1.83 -9.01
CA ASP A 51 -29.69 2.38 -8.49
C ASP A 51 -29.57 2.62 -6.97
N PHE A 52 -28.75 3.60 -6.58
CA PHE A 52 -28.48 3.90 -5.16
C PHE A 52 -29.73 4.35 -4.40
N ALA A 53 -30.66 5.02 -5.09
CA ALA A 53 -31.91 5.47 -4.48
C ALA A 53 -32.83 4.28 -4.15
N GLY A 54 -32.99 3.34 -5.08
CA GLY A 54 -33.72 2.10 -4.84
C GLY A 54 -33.03 1.21 -3.81
N CYS A 55 -31.71 1.03 -3.94
CA CYS A 55 -30.89 0.29 -2.99
C CYS A 55 -31.10 0.76 -1.55
N ARG A 56 -31.14 2.08 -1.31
CA ARG A 56 -31.42 2.67 -0.01
C ARG A 56 -32.83 2.40 0.49
N ARG A 57 -33.84 2.56 -0.36
CA ARG A 57 -35.24 2.29 0.02
C ARG A 57 -35.39 0.86 0.51
N ASP A 58 -34.93 -0.10 -0.29
CA ASP A 58 -35.05 -1.52 0.01
C ASP A 58 -34.28 -1.89 1.29
N ALA A 59 -33.10 -1.27 1.53
CA ALA A 59 -32.34 -1.47 2.77
C ALA A 59 -33.07 -0.96 4.02
N VAL A 60 -33.69 0.23 3.94
CA VAL A 60 -34.45 0.81 5.07
C VAL A 60 -35.69 -0.03 5.36
N ASP A 61 -36.39 -0.49 4.32
CA ASP A 61 -37.55 -1.35 4.47
C ASP A 61 -37.14 -2.72 5.06
N ALA A 62 -35.99 -3.28 4.63
CA ALA A 62 -35.43 -4.50 5.20
C ALA A 62 -35.07 -4.34 6.69
N LEU A 63 -34.48 -3.21 7.08
CA LEU A 63 -34.16 -2.91 8.48
C LEU A 63 -35.41 -2.87 9.35
N ALA A 64 -36.49 -2.27 8.84
CA ALA A 64 -37.77 -2.21 9.54
C ALA A 64 -38.46 -3.58 9.64
N ALA A 65 -38.36 -4.41 8.60
CA ALA A 65 -38.99 -5.73 8.55
C ALA A 65 -38.24 -6.81 9.35
N SER A 66 -36.99 -6.55 9.77
CA SER A 66 -36.12 -7.58 10.37
C SER A 66 -35.92 -7.49 11.89
N THR A 67 -36.66 -6.62 12.59
CA THR A 67 -36.46 -6.39 14.04
C THR A 67 -36.58 -7.66 14.89
N ASP A 68 -37.49 -8.55 14.53
CA ASP A 68 -37.75 -9.82 15.24
C ASP A 68 -37.28 -11.06 14.44
N SER A 69 -36.36 -10.86 13.49
CA SER A 69 -35.85 -11.93 12.63
C SER A 69 -34.77 -12.77 13.30
N ASP A 70 -34.50 -13.96 12.73
CA ASP A 70 -33.36 -14.77 13.12
C ASP A 70 -32.02 -14.07 12.85
N ARG A 71 -30.97 -14.53 13.53
CA ARG A 71 -29.61 -13.94 13.46
C ARG A 71 -29.06 -13.87 12.04
N THR A 72 -29.27 -14.89 11.21
CA THR A 72 -28.78 -14.89 9.82
C THR A 72 -29.45 -13.79 9.02
N THR A 73 -30.78 -13.72 9.09
CA THR A 73 -31.57 -12.67 8.41
C THR A 73 -31.14 -11.28 8.88
N ARG A 74 -30.99 -11.09 10.20
CA ARG A 74 -30.62 -9.78 10.73
C ARG A 74 -29.23 -9.34 10.27
N LEU A 75 -28.23 -10.21 10.33
CA LEU A 75 -26.88 -9.91 9.84
C LEU A 75 -26.85 -9.65 8.33
N LEU A 76 -27.63 -10.40 7.53
CA LEU A 76 -27.78 -10.17 6.09
C LEU A 76 -28.30 -8.76 5.80
N VAL A 77 -29.37 -8.36 6.50
CA VAL A 77 -29.96 -7.02 6.37
C VAL A 77 -28.97 -5.93 6.77
N LEU A 78 -28.27 -6.11 7.90
CA LEU A 78 -27.26 -5.14 8.37
C LEU A 78 -26.11 -4.98 7.37
N GLY A 79 -25.66 -6.07 6.76
CA GLY A 79 -24.65 -6.04 5.68
C GLY A 79 -25.13 -5.29 4.44
N ALA A 80 -26.34 -5.58 3.96
CA ALA A 80 -26.95 -4.88 2.83
C ALA A 80 -27.15 -3.38 3.13
N ALA A 81 -27.62 -3.04 4.33
CA ALA A 81 -27.77 -1.67 4.79
C ALA A 81 -26.42 -0.92 4.85
N GLY A 82 -25.34 -1.59 5.27
CA GLY A 82 -24.00 -1.04 5.24
C GLY A 82 -23.59 -0.52 3.85
N LEU A 83 -23.81 -1.32 2.81
CA LEU A 83 -23.53 -0.91 1.42
C LEU A 83 -24.44 0.23 0.95
N ALA A 84 -25.74 0.11 1.21
CA ALA A 84 -26.76 1.03 0.71
C ALA A 84 -26.66 2.41 1.34
N LEU A 85 -26.63 2.48 2.67
CA LEU A 85 -26.61 3.73 3.43
C LEU A 85 -25.27 4.47 3.29
N GLY A 86 -24.17 3.72 3.14
CA GLY A 86 -22.84 4.29 2.86
C GLY A 86 -22.74 5.01 1.52
N SER A 87 -23.59 4.60 0.57
CA SER A 87 -23.64 5.17 -0.77
C SER A 87 -24.52 6.41 -0.87
N ASP A 88 -25.28 6.74 0.18
CA ASP A 88 -26.16 7.92 0.25
C ASP A 88 -25.56 9.05 1.10
N ARG A 89 -25.87 10.30 0.73
CA ARG A 89 -25.43 11.51 1.43
C ARG A 89 -26.20 11.76 2.73
N SER A 90 -27.30 11.06 3.03
CA SER A 90 -28.18 11.41 4.17
C SER A 90 -28.03 10.55 5.45
N SER A 91 -27.34 9.41 5.41
CA SER A 91 -27.58 8.30 6.36
C SER A 91 -26.58 8.15 7.54
N GLY A 92 -26.02 9.25 8.05
CA GLY A 92 -24.88 9.21 9.00
C GLY A 92 -25.09 8.35 10.26
N SER A 93 -26.10 8.65 11.09
CA SER A 93 -26.31 7.97 12.37
C SER A 93 -26.92 6.57 12.25
N GLU A 94 -27.73 6.34 11.23
CA GLU A 94 -28.36 5.04 10.97
C GLU A 94 -27.32 3.98 10.61
N LEU A 95 -26.34 4.36 9.78
CA LEU A 95 -25.23 3.51 9.37
C LEU A 95 -24.37 3.06 10.56
N GLU A 96 -24.03 3.98 11.46
CA GLU A 96 -23.23 3.67 12.66
C GLU A 96 -23.96 2.67 13.58
N GLY A 97 -25.27 2.84 13.74
CA GLY A 97 -26.12 1.89 14.47
C GLY A 97 -26.10 0.49 13.86
N CYS A 98 -26.18 0.39 12.53
CA CYS A 98 -26.15 -0.90 11.83
C CYS A 98 -24.86 -1.68 12.08
N PHE A 99 -23.70 -1.03 11.99
CA PHE A 99 -22.42 -1.71 12.22
C PHE A 99 -22.20 -2.06 13.69
N ALA A 100 -22.64 -1.23 14.63
CA ALA A 100 -22.57 -1.54 16.05
C ALA A 100 -23.42 -2.77 16.42
N GLU A 101 -24.62 -2.88 15.84
CA GLU A 101 -25.48 -4.03 16.02
C GLU A 101 -24.89 -5.30 15.37
N ALA A 102 -24.35 -5.17 14.15
CA ALA A 102 -23.69 -6.30 13.47
C ALA A 102 -22.50 -6.83 14.29
N ASP A 103 -21.70 -5.93 14.86
CA ASP A 103 -20.55 -6.28 15.70
C ASP A 103 -20.97 -7.05 16.96
N ALA A 104 -22.03 -6.60 17.64
CA ALA A 104 -22.59 -7.29 18.80
C ALA A 104 -23.12 -8.69 18.44
N LEU A 105 -23.88 -8.79 17.33
CA LEU A 105 -24.39 -10.07 16.86
C LEU A 105 -23.28 -11.04 16.43
N VAL A 106 -22.15 -10.54 15.93
CA VAL A 106 -20.97 -11.37 15.64
C VAL A 106 -20.37 -11.91 16.94
N ASP A 107 -20.24 -11.09 17.98
CA ASP A 107 -19.71 -11.51 19.29
C ASP A 107 -20.59 -12.53 20.01
N ASP A 108 -21.91 -12.42 19.87
CA ASP A 108 -22.87 -13.34 20.51
C ASP A 108 -22.68 -14.80 20.04
N GLY A 109 -22.04 -15.01 18.87
CA GLY A 109 -21.73 -16.33 18.33
C GLY A 109 -22.98 -17.12 17.91
N GLY A 110 -22.77 -18.38 17.50
CA GLY A 110 -23.81 -19.30 17.04
C GLY A 110 -23.76 -19.58 15.54
N ASP A 111 -24.49 -20.62 15.11
CA ASP A 111 -24.49 -21.07 13.73
C ASP A 111 -25.36 -20.15 12.84
N LEU A 112 -24.88 -19.86 11.63
CA LEU A 112 -25.65 -19.21 10.58
C LEU A 112 -26.26 -20.25 9.63
N GLU A 113 -27.28 -19.84 8.89
CA GLU A 113 -27.79 -20.64 7.77
C GLU A 113 -26.66 -20.86 6.74
N PRO A 114 -26.20 -22.10 6.49
CA PRO A 114 -24.99 -22.34 5.69
C PRO A 114 -25.07 -21.79 4.25
N ALA A 115 -26.29 -21.72 3.69
CA ALA A 115 -26.51 -21.18 2.35
C ALA A 115 -26.20 -19.67 2.24
N LEU A 116 -26.32 -18.92 3.34
CA LEU A 116 -26.19 -17.46 3.37
C LEU A 116 -24.98 -16.95 4.16
N ALA A 117 -24.32 -17.80 4.95
CA ALA A 117 -23.23 -17.40 5.84
C ALA A 117 -22.09 -16.67 5.11
N TRP A 118 -21.67 -17.17 3.94
CA TRP A 118 -20.63 -16.54 3.12
C TRP A 118 -21.07 -15.15 2.62
N LEU A 119 -22.35 -14.98 2.27
CA LEU A 119 -22.91 -13.74 1.74
C LEU A 119 -23.01 -12.70 2.86
N VAL A 120 -23.43 -13.12 4.06
CA VAL A 120 -23.39 -12.28 5.26
C VAL A 120 -21.98 -11.76 5.50
N GLY A 121 -20.99 -12.65 5.52
CA GLY A 121 -19.58 -12.28 5.67
C GLY A 121 -19.11 -11.30 4.59
N TYR A 122 -19.41 -11.60 3.32
CA TYR A 122 -19.07 -10.72 2.20
C TYR A 122 -19.69 -9.32 2.32
N LEU A 123 -21.00 -9.21 2.55
CA LEU A 123 -21.70 -7.92 2.61
C LEU A 123 -21.26 -7.08 3.81
N LEU A 124 -21.02 -7.70 4.97
CA LEU A 124 -20.49 -7.00 6.13
C LEU A 124 -19.07 -6.46 5.88
N VAL A 125 -18.20 -7.27 5.27
CA VAL A 125 -16.83 -6.86 4.94
C VAL A 125 -16.83 -5.76 3.87
N GLU A 126 -17.53 -5.95 2.75
CA GLU A 126 -17.59 -4.94 1.67
C GLU A 126 -18.28 -3.67 2.15
N GLY A 127 -19.38 -3.79 2.90
CA GLY A 127 -20.07 -2.66 3.53
C GLY A 127 -19.13 -1.86 4.43
N ALA A 128 -18.36 -2.54 5.28
CA ALA A 128 -17.37 -1.89 6.14
C ALA A 128 -16.23 -1.24 5.33
N VAL A 129 -15.73 -1.89 4.26
CA VAL A 129 -14.69 -1.33 3.39
C VAL A 129 -15.17 -0.07 2.65
N VAL A 130 -16.38 -0.10 2.09
CA VAL A 130 -16.99 1.05 1.37
C VAL A 130 -17.18 2.25 2.32
N ASN A 131 -17.50 1.96 3.58
CA ASN A 131 -17.66 2.98 4.62
C ASN A 131 -16.36 3.31 5.37
N VAL A 132 -15.24 2.74 4.93
CA VAL A 132 -13.92 3.05 5.48
C VAL A 132 -13.81 2.69 6.97
N LEU A 133 -14.53 1.64 7.38
CA LEU A 133 -14.47 1.04 8.70
C LEU A 133 -13.43 -0.08 8.71
N ILE A 134 -12.16 0.25 8.48
CA ILE A 134 -11.09 -0.75 8.25
C ILE A 134 -10.98 -1.78 9.39
N HIS A 135 -11.11 -1.32 10.64
CA HIS A 135 -11.09 -2.22 11.80
C HIS A 135 -12.31 -3.17 11.86
N ALA A 136 -13.52 -2.67 11.58
CA ALA A 136 -14.72 -3.51 11.53
C ALA A 136 -14.63 -4.51 10.37
N ALA A 137 -14.19 -4.06 9.19
CA ALA A 137 -13.98 -4.91 8.02
C ALA A 137 -13.01 -6.07 8.31
N ARG A 138 -11.89 -5.79 8.98
CA ARG A 138 -10.92 -6.81 9.42
C ARG A 138 -11.57 -7.81 10.36
N ARG A 139 -12.28 -7.31 11.36
CA ARG A 139 -12.94 -8.17 12.36
C ARG A 139 -14.01 -9.06 11.72
N PHE A 140 -14.84 -8.54 10.82
CA PHE A 140 -15.80 -9.35 10.08
C PHE A 140 -15.11 -10.36 9.17
N ALA A 141 -14.02 -9.98 8.49
CA ALA A 141 -13.26 -10.91 7.65
C ALA A 141 -12.67 -12.06 8.46
N ASP A 142 -12.20 -11.80 9.69
CA ASP A 142 -11.67 -12.82 10.59
C ASP A 142 -12.79 -13.70 11.17
N ALA A 143 -13.93 -13.09 11.56
CA ALA A 143 -15.08 -13.80 12.12
C ALA A 143 -15.75 -14.76 11.12
N PHE A 144 -15.79 -14.38 9.85
CA PHE A 144 -16.40 -15.17 8.77
C PHE A 144 -15.37 -15.86 7.88
N ALA A 145 -14.13 -16.06 8.34
CA ALA A 145 -13.04 -16.56 7.50
C ALA A 145 -13.37 -17.91 6.84
N ASP A 146 -13.95 -18.84 7.60
CA ASP A 146 -14.33 -20.18 7.12
C ASP A 146 -15.52 -20.12 6.16
N ASP A 147 -16.55 -19.33 6.48
CA ASP A 147 -17.71 -19.13 5.60
C ASP A 147 -17.32 -18.48 4.27
N ILE A 148 -16.46 -17.46 4.36
CA ILE A 148 -15.89 -16.79 3.20
C ILE A 148 -15.01 -17.76 2.40
N ALA A 149 -14.26 -18.65 3.04
CA ALA A 149 -13.51 -19.69 2.35
C ALA A 149 -14.44 -20.66 1.58
N ALA A 150 -15.65 -20.90 2.09
CA ALA A 150 -16.69 -21.73 1.49
C ALA A 150 -17.55 -21.02 0.42
N THR A 151 -17.22 -19.78 0.02
CA THR A 151 -17.97 -19.00 -0.99
C THR A 151 -18.22 -19.81 -2.27
N PRO A 152 -19.48 -19.94 -2.72
CA PRO A 152 -19.84 -20.65 -3.94
C PRO A 152 -19.51 -19.83 -5.19
N GLY A 153 -19.29 -20.53 -6.30
CA GLY A 153 -19.14 -19.91 -7.61
C GLY A 153 -17.83 -19.12 -7.80
N ARG A 154 -17.38 -19.03 -9.06
CA ARG A 154 -16.12 -18.37 -9.38
C ARG A 154 -16.18 -16.85 -9.19
N LEU A 155 -17.32 -16.22 -9.49
CA LEU A 155 -17.44 -14.77 -9.38
C LEU A 155 -17.40 -14.27 -7.96
N TYR A 156 -18.28 -14.76 -7.08
CA TYR A 156 -18.32 -14.30 -5.69
C TYR A 156 -16.99 -14.52 -4.98
N ARG A 157 -16.34 -15.67 -5.21
CA ARG A 157 -14.99 -15.92 -4.69
C ARG A 157 -13.99 -14.85 -5.16
N THR A 158 -14.06 -14.44 -6.43
CA THR A 158 -13.19 -13.38 -6.99
C THR A 158 -13.53 -12.01 -6.40
N LEU A 159 -14.81 -11.68 -6.21
CA LEU A 159 -15.25 -10.42 -5.60
C LEU A 159 -14.72 -10.32 -4.17
N VAL A 160 -14.98 -11.33 -3.35
CA VAL A 160 -14.50 -11.48 -1.97
C VAL A 160 -12.98 -11.34 -1.91
N ASP A 161 -12.24 -12.09 -2.72
CA ASP A 161 -10.77 -12.02 -2.77
C ASP A 161 -10.30 -10.58 -3.05
N GLY A 162 -10.98 -9.88 -3.95
CA GLY A 162 -10.68 -8.49 -4.28
C GLY A 162 -10.99 -7.52 -3.14
N VAL A 163 -12.05 -7.75 -2.35
CA VAL A 163 -12.32 -6.99 -1.13
C VAL A 163 -11.20 -7.16 -0.12
N LEU A 164 -10.79 -8.40 0.15
CA LEU A 164 -9.75 -8.72 1.13
C LEU A 164 -8.39 -8.16 0.71
N ALA A 165 -8.04 -8.23 -0.57
CA ALA A 165 -6.83 -7.61 -1.11
C ALA A 165 -6.87 -6.08 -0.95
N ARG A 166 -8.00 -5.43 -1.24
CA ARG A 166 -8.18 -3.99 -1.04
C ARG A 166 -8.15 -3.61 0.45
N LEU A 167 -8.66 -4.43 1.34
CA LEU A 167 -8.60 -4.22 2.79
C LEU A 167 -7.14 -4.23 3.29
N LEU A 168 -6.37 -5.27 2.94
CA LEU A 168 -4.93 -5.35 3.23
C LEU A 168 -4.17 -4.14 2.68
N LEU A 169 -4.52 -3.72 1.47
CA LEU A 169 -3.93 -2.55 0.86
C LEU A 169 -4.22 -1.29 1.70
N ASN A 170 -5.47 -1.05 2.10
CA ASN A 170 -5.84 0.11 2.93
C ASN A 170 -5.15 0.10 4.31
N GLU A 171 -4.93 -1.06 4.91
CA GLU A 171 -4.16 -1.25 6.14
C GLU A 171 -2.65 -0.97 5.97
N GLY A 172 -2.18 -0.73 4.74
CA GLY A 172 -0.76 -0.51 4.43
C GLY A 172 0.05 -1.80 4.32
N ARG A 173 -0.59 -2.98 4.35
CA ARG A 173 0.03 -4.31 4.20
C ARG A 173 0.12 -4.69 2.72
N VAL A 174 0.80 -3.85 1.93
CA VAL A 174 0.84 -3.92 0.47
C VAL A 174 1.48 -5.22 -0.05
N ALA A 175 2.50 -5.74 0.65
CA ALA A 175 3.10 -7.03 0.27
C ALA A 175 2.12 -8.22 0.43
N GLU A 176 1.28 -8.19 1.45
CA GLU A 176 0.25 -9.22 1.65
C GLU A 176 -0.92 -9.04 0.69
N ALA A 177 -1.28 -7.79 0.39
CA ALA A 177 -2.26 -7.47 -0.66
C ALA A 177 -1.80 -8.00 -2.04
N GLU A 178 -0.49 -7.95 -2.35
CA GLU A 178 0.10 -8.50 -3.57
C GLU A 178 -0.07 -10.01 -3.65
N ALA A 179 0.29 -10.73 -2.59
CA ALA A 179 0.11 -12.18 -2.52
C ALA A 179 -1.37 -12.57 -2.67
N ALA A 180 -2.27 -11.86 -1.97
CA ALA A 180 -3.71 -12.11 -2.04
C ALA A 180 -4.27 -11.84 -3.46
N ALA A 181 -3.91 -10.72 -4.06
CA ALA A 181 -4.32 -10.38 -5.41
C ALA A 181 -3.79 -11.40 -6.43
N LEU A 182 -2.56 -11.91 -6.27
CA LEU A 182 -1.96 -12.85 -7.21
C LEU A 182 -2.70 -14.18 -7.19
N ALA A 183 -2.96 -14.69 -5.99
CA ALA A 183 -3.74 -15.90 -5.79
C ALA A 183 -5.16 -15.76 -6.37
N MET A 184 -5.78 -14.58 -6.23
CA MET A 184 -7.06 -14.28 -6.86
C MET A 184 -6.97 -14.32 -8.39
N PHE A 185 -5.97 -13.65 -8.97
CA PHE A 185 -5.79 -13.56 -10.42
C PHE A 185 -5.62 -14.94 -11.07
N GLU A 186 -4.87 -15.84 -10.43
CA GLU A 186 -4.70 -17.23 -10.89
C GLU A 186 -6.02 -18.02 -10.88
N ARG A 187 -6.94 -17.70 -9.97
CA ARG A 187 -8.26 -18.34 -9.87
C ARG A 187 -9.35 -17.70 -10.74
N ALA A 188 -9.20 -16.43 -11.12
CA ALA A 188 -10.27 -15.64 -11.71
C ALA A 188 -10.80 -16.19 -13.06
N GLY A 189 -10.01 -16.96 -13.82
CA GLY A 189 -10.48 -17.59 -15.06
C GLY A 189 -10.62 -16.60 -16.23
N SER A 190 -11.81 -16.48 -16.81
CA SER A 190 -12.11 -15.66 -17.98
C SER A 190 -13.35 -14.77 -17.76
N GLY A 191 -13.60 -13.83 -18.68
CA GLY A 191 -14.79 -12.97 -18.62
C GLY A 191 -14.70 -11.92 -17.52
N PRO A 192 -15.83 -11.52 -16.91
CA PRO A 192 -15.87 -10.43 -15.93
C PRO A 192 -15.03 -10.66 -14.67
N THR A 193 -14.89 -11.91 -14.20
CA THR A 193 -14.04 -12.25 -13.06
C THR A 193 -12.57 -11.95 -13.34
N ALA A 194 -12.08 -12.32 -14.53
CA ALA A 194 -10.73 -12.01 -14.97
C ALA A 194 -10.51 -10.49 -15.04
N LEU A 195 -11.50 -9.75 -15.54
CA LEU A 195 -11.45 -8.30 -15.67
C LEU A 195 -11.32 -7.58 -14.32
N TYR A 196 -12.14 -7.96 -13.34
CA TYR A 196 -12.03 -7.43 -11.98
C TYR A 196 -10.71 -7.81 -11.31
N ALA A 197 -10.26 -9.05 -11.51
CA ALA A 197 -8.98 -9.49 -10.98
C ALA A 197 -7.80 -8.71 -11.60
N GLU A 198 -7.83 -8.41 -12.90
CA GLU A 198 -6.86 -7.53 -13.57
C GLU A 198 -6.88 -6.11 -13.00
N ALA A 199 -8.07 -5.57 -12.69
CA ALA A 199 -8.21 -4.24 -12.12
C ALA A 199 -7.62 -4.14 -10.70
N VAL A 200 -7.92 -5.10 -9.81
CA VAL A 200 -7.33 -5.18 -8.46
C VAL A 200 -5.82 -5.41 -8.54
N GLN A 201 -5.36 -6.30 -9.43
CA GLN A 201 -3.94 -6.49 -9.70
C GLN A 201 -3.25 -5.21 -10.12
N CYS A 202 -3.88 -4.43 -11.00
CA CYS A 202 -3.34 -3.16 -11.44
C CYS A 202 -3.19 -2.17 -10.28
N LEU A 203 -4.19 -2.10 -9.40
CA LEU A 203 -4.14 -1.28 -8.19
C LEU A 203 -2.94 -1.67 -7.31
N VAL A 204 -2.78 -2.97 -7.02
CA VAL A 204 -1.73 -3.46 -6.13
C VAL A 204 -0.34 -3.29 -6.76
N ALA A 205 -0.17 -3.70 -8.03
CA ALA A 205 1.07 -3.53 -8.79
C ALA A 205 1.50 -2.05 -8.85
N GLY A 206 0.54 -1.13 -8.98
CA GLY A 206 0.78 0.31 -8.92
C GLY A 206 1.41 0.73 -7.59
N ASN A 207 0.86 0.26 -6.48
CA ASN A 207 1.36 0.55 -5.12
C ASN A 207 2.69 -0.16 -4.80
N ARG A 208 2.98 -1.30 -5.46
CA ARG A 208 4.30 -1.97 -5.50
C ARG A 208 5.30 -1.27 -6.43
N ALA A 209 4.85 -0.27 -7.17
CA ALA A 209 5.59 0.49 -8.16
C ALA A 209 6.12 -0.34 -9.34
N GLU A 210 5.37 -1.36 -9.75
CA GLU A 210 5.68 -2.26 -10.87
C GLU A 210 5.16 -1.69 -12.19
N GLN A 211 5.94 -0.79 -12.78
CA GLN A 211 5.52 -0.02 -13.96
C GLN A 211 5.07 -0.87 -15.14
N GLY A 212 5.79 -1.97 -15.43
CA GLY A 212 5.50 -2.85 -16.57
C GLY A 212 4.19 -3.62 -16.40
N ALA A 213 3.98 -4.20 -15.22
CA ALA A 213 2.77 -4.93 -14.87
C ALA A 213 1.54 -4.00 -14.86
N THR A 214 1.63 -2.90 -14.11
CA THR A 214 0.54 -1.91 -13.97
C THR A 214 0.05 -1.39 -15.32
N ARG A 215 0.96 -0.91 -16.18
CA ARG A 215 0.59 -0.40 -17.51
C ARG A 215 0.01 -1.47 -18.43
N THR A 216 0.45 -2.72 -18.26
CA THR A 216 -0.06 -3.84 -19.05
C THR A 216 -1.48 -4.20 -18.68
N LEU A 217 -1.76 -4.31 -17.38
CA LEU A 217 -3.09 -4.57 -16.86
C LEU A 217 -4.05 -3.43 -17.18
N ALA A 218 -3.63 -2.17 -16.98
CA ALA A 218 -4.43 -1.00 -17.31
C ALA A 218 -4.87 -0.98 -18.78
N ARG A 219 -3.97 -1.35 -19.71
CA ARG A 219 -4.28 -1.44 -21.13
C ARG A 219 -5.28 -2.55 -21.43
N ARG A 220 -5.14 -3.72 -20.79
CA ARG A 220 -6.05 -4.87 -21.00
C ARG A 220 -7.46 -4.54 -20.53
N VAL A 221 -7.61 -3.96 -19.35
CA VAL A 221 -8.92 -3.52 -18.83
C VAL A 221 -9.57 -2.50 -19.78
N ARG A 222 -8.81 -1.51 -20.26
CA ARG A 222 -9.32 -0.53 -21.26
C ARG A 222 -9.69 -1.14 -22.60
N GLN A 223 -8.97 -2.17 -23.05
CA GLN A 223 -9.28 -2.88 -24.28
C GLN A 223 -10.54 -3.74 -24.14
N ALA A 224 -10.73 -4.36 -22.96
CA ALA A 224 -11.90 -5.18 -22.66
C ALA A 224 -13.17 -4.35 -22.44
N ILE A 225 -13.04 -3.14 -21.90
CA ILE A 225 -14.14 -2.22 -21.64
C ILE A 225 -13.81 -0.88 -22.33
N PRO A 226 -14.11 -0.69 -23.62
CA PRO A 226 -13.85 0.59 -24.29
C PRO A 226 -14.64 1.76 -23.68
N GLU A 227 -15.88 1.49 -23.25
CA GLU A 227 -16.77 2.44 -22.58
C GLU A 227 -17.41 1.75 -21.37
N PRO A 228 -17.09 2.16 -20.13
CA PRO A 228 -17.64 1.52 -18.95
C PRO A 228 -19.13 1.83 -18.78
N THR A 229 -19.93 0.78 -18.65
CA THR A 229 -21.36 0.83 -18.33
C THR A 229 -21.64 0.14 -17.00
N GLY A 230 -22.41 0.79 -16.13
CA GLY A 230 -22.79 0.25 -14.82
C GLY A 230 -21.69 0.33 -13.75
N ALA A 231 -22.05 -0.02 -12.50
CA ALA A 231 -21.19 0.14 -11.34
C ALA A 231 -19.93 -0.73 -11.42
N PHE A 232 -20.07 -2.00 -11.81
CA PHE A 232 -18.95 -2.94 -11.84
C PHE A 232 -17.78 -2.50 -12.74
N GLN A 233 -18.08 -2.08 -13.97
CA GLN A 233 -17.06 -1.64 -14.93
C GLN A 233 -16.43 -0.31 -14.51
N THR A 234 -17.24 0.58 -13.94
CA THR A 234 -16.80 1.83 -13.31
C THR A 234 -15.80 1.56 -12.19
N THR A 235 -16.10 0.63 -11.28
CA THR A 235 -15.17 0.23 -10.21
C THR A 235 -13.87 -0.31 -10.77
N CYS A 236 -13.92 -1.16 -11.81
CA CYS A 236 -12.69 -1.65 -12.46
C CYS A 236 -11.84 -0.50 -13.01
N TYR A 237 -12.46 0.49 -13.65
CA TYR A 237 -11.77 1.68 -14.16
C TYR A 237 -11.13 2.52 -13.05
N LEU A 238 -11.85 2.76 -11.95
CA LEU A 238 -11.33 3.53 -10.83
C LEU A 238 -10.15 2.80 -10.17
N LEU A 239 -10.25 1.49 -9.91
CA LEU A 239 -9.15 0.68 -9.35
C LEU A 239 -7.88 0.78 -10.22
N VAL A 240 -8.02 0.65 -11.54
CA VAL A 240 -6.91 0.84 -12.49
C VAL A 240 -6.36 2.27 -12.42
N GLY A 241 -7.24 3.26 -12.36
CA GLY A 241 -6.88 4.67 -12.21
C GLY A 241 -6.01 4.93 -10.98
N TYR A 242 -6.38 4.35 -9.84
CA TYR A 242 -5.57 4.41 -8.62
C TYR A 242 -4.22 3.71 -8.74
N GLY A 243 -4.17 2.57 -9.44
CA GLY A 243 -2.90 1.91 -9.76
C GLY A 243 -1.96 2.80 -10.58
N LEU A 244 -2.50 3.51 -11.58
CA LEU A 244 -1.73 4.47 -12.38
C LEU A 244 -1.32 5.71 -11.57
N ALA A 245 -2.21 6.24 -10.73
CA ALA A 245 -1.91 7.37 -9.87
C ALA A 245 -0.78 7.06 -8.86
N ALA A 246 -0.70 5.82 -8.34
CA ALA A 246 0.41 5.38 -7.50
C ALA A 246 1.77 5.42 -8.23
N LEU A 247 1.78 5.29 -9.57
CA LEU A 247 2.97 5.48 -10.41
C LEU A 247 3.22 6.95 -10.83
N ALA A 248 2.38 7.88 -10.37
CA ALA A 248 2.31 9.27 -10.81
C ALA A 248 2.04 9.42 -12.31
N ASP A 249 1.22 8.53 -12.86
CA ASP A 249 0.59 8.71 -14.17
C ASP A 249 -0.80 9.35 -13.96
N ASP A 250 -0.80 10.57 -13.43
CA ASP A 250 -2.03 11.29 -13.06
C ASP A 250 -2.91 11.62 -14.28
N HIS A 251 -2.32 11.86 -15.46
CA HIS A 251 -3.08 12.05 -16.70
C HIS A 251 -3.76 10.76 -17.16
N GLY A 252 -3.05 9.62 -17.11
CA GLY A 252 -3.62 8.31 -17.44
C GLY A 252 -4.75 7.92 -16.47
N ALA A 253 -4.55 8.18 -15.18
CA ALA A 253 -5.56 7.98 -14.15
C ALA A 253 -6.79 8.87 -14.37
N ALA A 254 -6.58 10.16 -14.67
CA ALA A 254 -7.67 11.09 -14.96
C ALA A 254 -8.45 10.71 -16.22
N ALA A 255 -7.79 10.19 -17.26
CA ALA A 255 -8.49 9.71 -18.46
C ALA A 255 -9.48 8.57 -18.15
N LEU A 256 -9.07 7.60 -17.31
CA LEU A 256 -9.96 6.54 -16.83
C LEU A 256 -11.11 7.10 -15.99
N ALA A 257 -10.80 8.01 -15.05
CA ALA A 257 -11.84 8.62 -14.22
C ALA A 257 -12.89 9.36 -15.07
N ARG A 258 -12.49 10.11 -16.12
CA ARG A 258 -13.44 10.77 -17.03
C ARG A 258 -14.34 9.77 -17.74
N SER A 259 -13.76 8.68 -18.27
CA SER A 259 -14.52 7.63 -18.94
C SER A 259 -15.54 6.95 -18.00
N ALA A 260 -15.19 6.78 -16.72
CA ALA A 260 -16.02 6.08 -15.74
C ALA A 260 -17.13 6.95 -15.11
N SER A 261 -16.99 8.27 -15.10
CA SER A 261 -17.77 9.13 -14.19
C SER A 261 -18.93 9.90 -14.84
N GLY A 262 -18.95 9.99 -16.17
CA GLY A 262 -19.81 10.95 -16.86
C GLY A 262 -19.49 12.41 -16.49
N ASN A 263 -20.38 13.34 -16.83
CA ASN A 263 -20.14 14.78 -16.63
C ASN A 263 -20.54 15.32 -15.25
N ASP A 264 -21.45 14.65 -14.54
CA ASP A 264 -22.04 15.13 -13.28
C ASP A 264 -21.80 14.21 -12.08
N PHE A 265 -21.10 13.08 -12.27
CA PHE A 265 -20.77 12.10 -11.24
C PHE A 265 -22.00 11.50 -10.52
N SER A 266 -23.21 11.65 -11.06
CA SER A 266 -24.46 11.23 -10.41
C SER A 266 -24.59 9.71 -10.30
N GLY A 267 -24.06 8.97 -11.28
CA GLY A 267 -24.05 7.51 -11.32
C GLY A 267 -23.00 6.83 -10.44
N LEU A 268 -22.31 7.58 -9.58
CA LEU A 268 -21.27 7.07 -8.69
C LEU A 268 -21.74 7.05 -7.23
N SER A 269 -21.23 6.07 -6.47
CA SER A 269 -21.34 6.06 -5.02
C SER A 269 -20.65 7.29 -4.41
N VAL A 270 -20.95 7.63 -3.16
CA VAL A 270 -20.27 8.75 -2.45
C VAL A 270 -18.75 8.58 -2.45
N GLN A 271 -18.28 7.35 -2.22
CA GLN A 271 -16.85 7.04 -2.24
C GLN A 271 -16.27 7.17 -3.65
N ASP A 272 -16.85 6.48 -4.64
CA ASP A 272 -16.33 6.46 -6.01
C ASP A 272 -16.31 7.85 -6.64
N ARG A 273 -17.30 8.70 -6.31
CA ARG A 273 -17.34 10.10 -6.74
C ARG A 273 -16.18 10.90 -6.16
N ALA A 274 -15.93 10.81 -4.86
CA ALA A 274 -14.80 11.50 -4.24
C ALA A 274 -13.47 11.02 -4.82
N LEU A 275 -13.37 9.72 -5.03
CA LEU A 275 -12.20 9.08 -5.62
C LEU A 275 -11.98 9.50 -7.07
N ALA A 276 -13.01 9.51 -7.92
CA ALA A 276 -12.89 9.92 -9.31
C ALA A 276 -12.46 11.40 -9.42
N ILE A 277 -13.11 12.27 -8.64
CA ILE A 277 -12.79 13.71 -8.61
C ILE A 277 -11.35 13.94 -8.13
N GLU A 278 -10.85 13.18 -7.15
CA GLU A 278 -9.47 13.31 -6.70
C GLU A 278 -8.45 12.98 -7.81
N LEU A 279 -8.72 11.96 -8.65
CA LEU A 279 -7.86 11.65 -9.81
C LEU A 279 -7.87 12.79 -10.84
N LEU A 280 -9.04 13.37 -11.11
CA LEU A 280 -9.17 14.51 -12.03
C LEU A 280 -8.47 15.77 -11.50
N VAL A 281 -8.64 16.09 -10.22
CA VAL A 281 -7.96 17.22 -9.55
C VAL A 281 -6.45 17.00 -9.52
N SER A 282 -5.97 15.75 -9.39
CA SER A 282 -4.53 15.47 -9.44
C SER A 282 -3.93 15.80 -10.80
N SER A 283 -4.60 15.47 -11.90
CA SER A 283 -4.20 15.91 -13.25
C SER A 283 -4.25 17.43 -13.38
N ALA A 284 -5.35 18.08 -13.01
CA ALA A 284 -5.50 19.53 -13.10
C ALA A 284 -4.44 20.28 -12.27
N PHE A 285 -4.07 19.75 -11.10
CA PHE A 285 -3.01 20.27 -10.26
C PHE A 285 -1.64 20.22 -10.95
N LEU A 286 -1.32 19.13 -11.65
CA LEU A 286 -0.09 19.03 -12.44
C LEU A 286 -0.08 20.06 -13.58
N ASP A 287 -1.22 20.22 -14.25
CA ASP A 287 -1.41 21.20 -15.33
C ASP A 287 -1.46 22.65 -14.82
N ARG A 288 -1.42 22.85 -13.48
CA ARG A 288 -1.56 24.15 -12.82
C ARG A 288 -2.90 24.83 -13.16
N ASP A 289 -3.93 24.06 -13.50
CA ASP A 289 -5.25 24.53 -13.83
C ASP A 289 -6.07 24.76 -12.55
N LEU A 290 -6.02 26.00 -12.08
CA LEU A 290 -6.74 26.44 -10.89
C LEU A 290 -8.27 26.36 -11.07
N VAL A 291 -8.77 26.77 -12.24
CA VAL A 291 -10.20 26.89 -12.51
C VAL A 291 -10.84 25.51 -12.56
N GLU A 292 -10.20 24.56 -13.24
CA GLU A 292 -10.70 23.19 -13.29
C GLU A 292 -10.64 22.50 -11.93
N SER A 293 -9.56 22.74 -11.16
CA SER A 293 -9.44 22.23 -9.79
C SER A 293 -10.59 22.74 -8.89
N GLU A 294 -10.91 24.03 -8.94
CA GLU A 294 -12.01 24.63 -8.19
C GLU A 294 -13.37 24.06 -8.61
N ARG A 295 -13.61 23.96 -9.92
CA ARG A 295 -14.86 23.42 -10.48
C ARG A 295 -15.10 21.98 -10.02
N LEU A 296 -14.08 21.13 -10.12
CA LEU A 296 -14.15 19.72 -9.73
C LEU A 296 -14.41 19.54 -8.23
N ILE A 297 -13.68 20.28 -7.38
CA ILE A 297 -13.89 20.23 -5.92
C ILE A 297 -15.30 20.71 -5.56
N GLY A 298 -15.84 21.69 -6.29
CA GLY A 298 -17.17 22.25 -6.08
C GLY A 298 -18.32 21.23 -6.06
N PHE A 299 -18.20 20.11 -6.80
CA PHE A 299 -19.23 19.06 -6.82
C PHE A 299 -19.42 18.36 -5.47
N ILE A 300 -18.37 18.30 -4.65
CA ILE A 300 -18.35 17.52 -3.40
C ILE A 300 -17.92 18.34 -2.18
N ALA A 301 -17.60 19.63 -2.33
CA ALA A 301 -17.07 20.46 -1.24
C ALA A 301 -17.95 20.46 0.03
N ALA A 302 -19.27 20.37 -0.12
CA ALA A 302 -20.21 20.30 1.00
C ALA A 302 -20.07 19.03 1.87
N ASP A 303 -19.41 17.99 1.36
CA ASP A 303 -19.23 16.71 2.04
C ASP A 303 -17.93 16.62 2.86
N VAL A 304 -17.20 17.74 3.04
CA VAL A 304 -15.87 17.75 3.67
C VAL A 304 -15.84 17.20 5.10
N ASP A 305 -16.94 17.32 5.84
CA ASP A 305 -17.05 16.82 7.22
C ASP A 305 -17.53 15.37 7.30
N ARG A 306 -17.87 14.75 6.17
CA ARG A 306 -18.24 13.33 6.14
C ARG A 306 -16.99 12.47 6.27
N ARG A 307 -17.15 11.32 6.95
CA ARG A 307 -16.08 10.34 7.19
C ARG A 307 -15.39 9.86 5.91
N VAL A 308 -16.20 9.39 4.95
CA VAL A 308 -15.69 8.75 3.73
C VAL A 308 -14.98 9.75 2.79
N PRO A 309 -15.65 10.76 2.22
CA PRO A 309 -15.04 11.66 1.24
C PRO A 309 -14.19 12.79 1.86
N GLY A 310 -14.33 13.06 3.17
CA GLY A 310 -13.72 14.21 3.83
C GLY A 310 -12.21 14.32 3.64
N PRO A 311 -11.41 13.28 3.94
CA PRO A 311 -9.96 13.34 3.74
C PRO A 311 -9.54 13.57 2.29
N ALA A 312 -10.22 12.97 1.31
CA ALA A 312 -9.97 13.22 -0.11
C ALA A 312 -10.23 14.68 -0.47
N ILE A 313 -11.35 15.26 -0.01
CA ILE A 313 -11.69 16.68 -0.21
C ILE A 313 -10.62 17.58 0.39
N LEU A 314 -10.16 17.31 1.61
CA LEU A 314 -9.10 18.08 2.27
C LEU A 314 -7.77 17.99 1.50
N ARG A 315 -7.42 16.82 0.94
CA ARG A 315 -6.23 16.68 0.07
C ARG A 315 -6.37 17.46 -1.23
N MET A 316 -7.55 17.48 -1.84
CA MET A 316 -7.83 18.28 -3.03
C MET A 316 -7.78 19.79 -2.74
N GLN A 317 -8.36 20.23 -1.62
CA GLN A 317 -8.25 21.62 -1.15
C GLN A 317 -6.80 21.98 -0.82
N CYS A 318 -6.01 21.08 -0.25
CA CYS A 318 -4.58 21.29 -0.04
C CYS A 318 -3.85 21.58 -1.38
N LYS A 319 -4.09 20.76 -2.41
CA LYS A 319 -3.55 21.01 -3.77
C LYS A 319 -3.97 22.39 -4.29
N LEU A 320 -5.24 22.76 -4.11
CA LEU A 320 -5.76 24.06 -4.50
C LEU A 320 -5.04 25.23 -3.79
N GLU A 321 -4.81 25.11 -2.48
CA GLU A 321 -4.09 26.11 -1.70
C GLU A 321 -2.60 26.23 -2.09
N LEU A 322 -1.96 25.12 -2.48
CA LEU A 322 -0.62 25.15 -3.07
C LEU A 322 -0.60 25.89 -4.42
N LEU A 323 -1.62 25.74 -5.28
CA LEU A 323 -1.72 26.50 -6.53
C LEU A 323 -1.87 28.01 -6.27
N ARG A 324 -2.64 28.37 -5.24
CA ARG A 324 -2.87 29.76 -4.81
C ARG A 324 -1.68 30.39 -4.09
N GLY A 325 -0.62 29.64 -3.82
CA GLY A 325 0.56 30.13 -3.09
C GLY A 325 0.29 30.35 -1.59
N ARG A 326 -0.63 29.58 -1.01
CA ARG A 326 -1.03 29.60 0.41
C ARG A 326 -0.59 28.32 1.12
N PRO A 327 0.73 28.11 1.32
CA PRO A 327 1.24 26.82 1.77
C PRO A 327 0.99 26.55 3.26
N ALA A 328 0.76 27.56 4.10
CA ALA A 328 0.42 27.34 5.51
C ALA A 328 -0.98 26.72 5.65
N GLU A 329 -1.95 27.23 4.88
CA GLU A 329 -3.30 26.69 4.76
C GLU A 329 -3.27 25.29 4.15
N ALA A 330 -2.46 25.09 3.09
CA ALA A 330 -2.26 23.78 2.51
C ALA A 330 -1.71 22.75 3.52
N LEU A 331 -0.73 23.16 4.35
CA LEU A 331 -0.17 22.29 5.38
C LEU A 331 -1.23 21.90 6.42
N ALA A 332 -2.04 22.85 6.87
CA ALA A 332 -3.12 22.58 7.83
C ALA A 332 -4.12 21.56 7.26
N LEU A 333 -4.58 21.75 6.02
CA LEU A 333 -5.48 20.84 5.32
C LEU A 333 -4.89 19.44 5.16
N ALA A 334 -3.63 19.35 4.75
CA ALA A 334 -2.93 18.07 4.61
C ALA A 334 -2.83 17.31 5.94
N ARG A 335 -2.50 18.01 7.03
CA ARG A 335 -2.45 17.40 8.37
C ARG A 335 -3.81 16.91 8.83
N THR A 336 -4.86 17.71 8.66
CA THR A 336 -6.23 17.28 9.00
C THR A 336 -6.66 16.06 8.19
N ALA A 337 -6.34 16.03 6.89
CA ALA A 337 -6.61 14.87 6.04
C ALA A 337 -5.88 13.62 6.54
N THR A 338 -4.58 13.72 6.84
CA THR A 338 -3.77 12.62 7.37
C THR A 338 -4.32 12.13 8.71
N THR A 339 -4.60 13.02 9.66
CA THR A 339 -5.13 12.63 10.97
C THR A 339 -6.47 11.91 10.84
N ARG A 340 -7.40 12.43 10.03
CA ARG A 340 -8.69 11.77 9.80
C ARG A 340 -8.53 10.39 9.15
N ALA A 341 -7.62 10.26 8.18
CA ALA A 341 -7.31 8.97 7.56
C ALA A 341 -6.72 7.95 8.55
N LEU A 342 -5.79 8.37 9.41
CA LEU A 342 -5.16 7.51 10.42
C LEU A 342 -6.14 7.01 11.48
N VAL A 343 -7.07 7.86 11.92
CA VAL A 343 -8.12 7.45 12.90
C VAL A 343 -8.97 6.30 12.36
N ASP A 344 -9.17 6.25 11.04
CA ASP A 344 -9.92 5.19 10.36
C ASP A 344 -9.04 4.01 9.89
N GLY A 345 -7.74 4.02 10.19
CA GLY A 345 -6.82 2.96 9.74
C GLY A 345 -6.48 2.99 8.23
N ARG A 346 -6.72 4.11 7.54
CA ARG A 346 -6.44 4.27 6.11
C ARG A 346 -5.01 4.68 5.84
N MET A 347 -4.09 3.73 5.90
CA MET A 347 -2.65 3.99 5.80
C MET A 347 -2.22 4.55 4.44
N LEU A 348 -2.87 4.14 3.34
CA LEU A 348 -2.58 4.68 2.01
C LEU A 348 -2.95 6.15 1.90
N GLU A 349 -4.18 6.49 2.26
CA GLU A 349 -4.67 7.87 2.23
C GLU A 349 -3.86 8.79 3.15
N ALA A 350 -3.48 8.29 4.33
CA ALA A 350 -2.62 9.00 5.27
C ALA A 350 -1.27 9.34 4.64
N GLY A 351 -0.62 8.37 3.97
CA GLY A 351 0.64 8.57 3.26
C GLY A 351 0.55 9.61 2.13
N ILE A 352 -0.56 9.66 1.38
CA ILE A 352 -0.78 10.70 0.36
C ILE A 352 -0.87 12.09 1.04
N GLY A 353 -1.58 12.18 2.16
CA GLY A 353 -1.66 13.41 2.95
C GLY A 353 -0.30 13.87 3.49
N GLU A 354 0.56 12.94 3.94
CA GLU A 354 1.91 13.25 4.39
C GLU A 354 2.81 13.79 3.27
N ILE A 355 2.72 13.21 2.06
CA ILE A 355 3.41 13.77 0.88
C ILE A 355 2.95 15.20 0.61
N LEU A 356 1.65 15.48 0.65
CA LEU A 356 1.13 16.83 0.44
C LEU A 356 1.58 17.81 1.53
N ALA A 357 1.60 17.38 2.80
CA ALA A 357 2.14 18.18 3.90
C ALA A 357 3.61 18.54 3.66
N THR A 358 4.42 17.61 3.17
CA THR A 358 5.84 17.87 2.87
C THR A 358 6.03 18.83 1.70
N ARG A 359 5.16 18.79 0.67
CA ARG A 359 5.14 19.80 -0.41
C ARG A 359 4.86 21.19 0.14
N ALA A 360 3.92 21.32 1.08
CA ALA A 360 3.62 22.57 1.74
C ALA A 360 4.79 23.08 2.59
N LEU A 361 5.46 22.21 3.36
CA LEU A 361 6.68 22.54 4.10
C LEU A 361 7.81 23.03 3.18
N ILE A 362 8.01 22.36 2.04
CA ILE A 362 9.00 22.78 1.02
C ILE A 362 8.66 24.17 0.48
N ALA A 363 7.40 24.44 0.17
CA ALA A 363 6.94 25.76 -0.29
C ALA A 363 7.12 26.85 0.78
N MET A 364 7.01 26.49 2.07
CA MET A 364 7.33 27.36 3.22
C MET A 364 8.84 27.49 3.50
N SER A 365 9.69 26.82 2.72
CA SER A 365 11.15 26.72 2.93
C SER A 365 11.60 25.97 4.18
N ASP A 366 10.71 25.23 4.87
CA ASP A 366 11.09 24.32 5.95
C ASP A 366 11.55 22.95 5.41
N ARG A 367 12.70 22.97 4.73
CA ARG A 367 13.31 21.77 4.15
C ARG A 367 13.76 20.77 5.21
N THR A 368 14.08 21.23 6.41
CA THR A 368 14.59 20.36 7.48
C THR A 368 13.48 19.46 7.99
N GLN A 369 12.29 20.02 8.25
CA GLN A 369 11.14 19.23 8.65
C GLN A 369 10.68 18.32 7.51
N ALA A 370 10.58 18.83 6.28
CA ALA A 370 10.19 18.03 5.11
C ALA A 370 11.09 16.80 4.92
N VAL A 371 12.42 16.94 5.06
CA VAL A 371 13.35 15.81 4.93
C VAL A 371 13.13 14.75 6.00
N ARG A 372 12.89 15.16 7.26
CA ARG A 372 12.63 14.20 8.35
C ARG A 372 11.35 13.40 8.12
N GLU A 373 10.27 14.09 7.74
CA GLU A 373 8.98 13.45 7.52
C GLU A 373 8.98 12.52 6.31
N LEU A 374 9.60 12.94 5.20
CA LEU A 374 9.76 12.09 4.02
C LEU A 374 10.60 10.84 4.29
N ALA A 375 11.59 10.93 5.19
CA ALA A 375 12.37 9.77 5.61
C ALA A 375 11.53 8.80 6.47
N ALA A 376 10.75 9.33 7.43
CA ALA A 376 9.86 8.52 8.27
C ALA A 376 8.78 7.80 7.45
N LEU A 377 8.12 8.51 6.54
CA LEU A 377 7.14 7.93 5.62
C LEU A 377 7.78 6.82 4.76
N ALA A 378 8.98 7.06 4.23
CA ALA A 378 9.67 6.06 3.42
C ALA A 378 10.05 4.80 4.21
N GLU A 379 10.45 4.95 5.48
CA GLU A 379 10.76 3.85 6.38
C GLU A 379 9.52 2.99 6.67
N GLN A 380 8.40 3.62 7.02
CA GLN A 380 7.12 2.93 7.23
C GLN A 380 6.63 2.24 5.95
N ALA A 381 6.76 2.91 4.80
CA ALA A 381 6.39 2.36 3.51
C ALA A 381 7.21 1.11 3.15
N VAL A 382 8.50 1.06 3.50
CA VAL A 382 9.33 -0.13 3.28
C VAL A 382 8.83 -1.32 4.10
N LEU A 383 8.45 -1.11 5.37
CA LEU A 383 7.92 -2.17 6.24
C LEU A 383 6.62 -2.79 5.69
N GLY A 384 5.72 -1.95 5.15
CA GLY A 384 4.45 -2.41 4.56
C GLY A 384 4.57 -2.92 3.12
N GLY A 385 5.74 -2.82 2.49
CA GLY A 385 5.89 -3.12 1.05
C GLY A 385 5.23 -2.08 0.14
N HIS A 386 5.11 -0.82 0.55
CA HIS A 386 4.52 0.25 -0.25
C HIS A 386 5.60 1.01 -1.07
N THR A 387 6.16 0.38 -2.09
CA THR A 387 7.25 0.98 -2.91
C THR A 387 6.83 2.30 -3.57
N ALA A 388 5.56 2.47 -3.95
CA ALA A 388 5.07 3.70 -4.56
C ALA A 388 5.19 4.92 -3.61
N ALA A 389 4.87 4.76 -2.33
CA ALA A 389 5.08 5.78 -1.31
C ALA A 389 6.58 6.09 -1.12
N THR A 390 7.44 5.06 -1.04
CA THR A 390 8.91 5.26 -0.99
C THR A 390 9.42 6.05 -2.20
N ARG A 391 8.92 5.74 -3.41
CA ARG A 391 9.27 6.47 -4.63
C ARG A 391 8.73 7.89 -4.64
N SER A 392 7.53 8.12 -4.14
CA SER A 392 6.95 9.45 -4.00
C SER A 392 7.79 10.30 -3.04
N ALA A 393 8.16 9.77 -1.87
CA ALA A 393 9.03 10.45 -0.94
C ALA A 393 10.42 10.76 -1.55
N ALA A 394 10.99 9.81 -2.29
CA ALA A 394 12.24 10.01 -3.02
C ALA A 394 12.16 11.12 -4.07
N ARG A 395 11.03 11.24 -4.79
CA ARG A 395 10.80 12.31 -5.78
C ARG A 395 10.75 13.69 -5.13
N GLU A 396 10.01 13.83 -4.03
CA GLU A 396 9.93 15.09 -3.28
C GLU A 396 11.30 15.51 -2.72
N LEU A 397 12.07 14.56 -2.17
CA LEU A 397 13.44 14.83 -1.73
C LEU A 397 14.36 15.24 -2.88
N LYS A 398 14.25 14.57 -4.04
CA LYS A 398 15.06 14.89 -5.22
C LYS A 398 14.80 16.31 -5.70
N ALA A 399 13.55 16.79 -5.65
CA ALA A 399 13.19 18.15 -6.06
C ALA A 399 13.91 19.24 -5.24
N ILE A 400 14.31 18.94 -3.99
CA ILE A 400 15.09 19.84 -3.12
C ILE A 400 16.58 19.47 -3.02
N GLY A 401 17.09 18.62 -3.91
CA GLY A 401 18.50 18.21 -3.93
C GLY A 401 18.89 17.30 -2.76
N ARG A 402 17.98 16.43 -2.32
CA ARG A 402 18.19 15.43 -1.26
C ARG A 402 17.85 14.02 -1.77
N ARG A 403 18.28 13.00 -1.02
CA ARG A 403 18.04 11.58 -1.33
C ARG A 403 17.70 10.82 -0.05
N LEU A 404 16.77 9.87 -0.14
CA LEU A 404 16.48 8.92 0.94
C LEU A 404 17.74 8.17 1.35
N ALA A 405 17.85 7.81 2.63
CA ALA A 405 18.84 6.83 3.06
C ALA A 405 18.64 5.51 2.29
N PRO A 406 19.71 4.78 1.96
CA PRO A 406 19.58 3.45 1.38
C PRO A 406 18.82 2.54 2.35
N VAL A 407 17.94 1.69 1.82
CA VAL A 407 17.27 0.67 2.62
C VAL A 407 18.32 -0.29 3.18
N ALA A 408 18.19 -0.66 4.46
CA ALA A 408 19.13 -1.57 5.09
C ALA A 408 19.18 -2.90 4.31
N GLY A 409 20.38 -3.33 3.92
CA GLY A 409 20.57 -4.57 3.15
C GLY A 409 20.34 -4.46 1.63
N SER A 410 20.00 -3.28 1.10
CA SER A 410 19.88 -3.05 -0.36
C SER A 410 21.18 -3.21 -1.15
N GLY A 411 22.32 -3.33 -0.48
CA GLY A 411 23.63 -3.52 -1.10
C GLY A 411 23.97 -2.44 -2.12
N TRP A 412 24.46 -2.85 -3.28
CA TRP A 412 24.89 -1.96 -4.36
C TRP A 412 23.73 -1.19 -5.02
N ASP A 413 22.52 -1.74 -4.98
CA ASP A 413 21.35 -1.14 -5.63
C ASP A 413 20.84 0.09 -4.89
N GLY A 414 21.09 0.17 -3.57
CA GLY A 414 20.77 1.34 -2.75
C GLY A 414 21.76 2.51 -2.88
N LEU A 415 22.92 2.29 -3.51
CA LEU A 415 24.00 3.28 -3.59
C LEU A 415 23.96 4.10 -4.89
N SER A 416 24.18 5.41 -4.77
CA SER A 416 24.53 6.27 -5.92
C SER A 416 25.90 5.92 -6.50
N PRO A 417 26.19 6.33 -7.74
CA PRO A 417 27.52 6.14 -8.33
C PRO A 417 28.66 6.59 -7.39
N ARG A 418 28.48 7.74 -6.72
CA ARG A 418 29.48 8.27 -5.80
C ARG A 418 29.62 7.47 -4.51
N GLU A 419 28.51 6.98 -3.97
CA GLU A 419 28.53 6.10 -2.80
C GLU A 419 29.14 4.73 -3.14
N ARG A 420 28.99 4.26 -4.38
CA ARG A 420 29.66 3.04 -4.86
C ARG A 420 31.18 3.20 -4.89
N GLU A 421 31.68 4.33 -5.38
CA GLU A 421 33.11 4.65 -5.34
C GLU A 421 33.63 4.68 -3.89
N VAL A 422 32.91 5.35 -2.99
CA VAL A 422 33.25 5.37 -1.56
C VAL A 422 33.21 3.96 -0.95
N ALA A 423 32.24 3.13 -1.33
CA ALA A 423 32.13 1.74 -0.86
C ALA A 423 33.31 0.90 -1.32
N LEU A 424 33.70 0.99 -2.60
CA LEU A 424 34.86 0.28 -3.16
C LEU A 424 36.15 0.70 -2.45
N LEU A 425 36.43 2.01 -2.35
CA LEU A 425 37.63 2.49 -1.67
C LEU A 425 37.64 2.14 -0.17
N SER A 426 36.48 2.18 0.49
CA SER A 426 36.33 1.74 1.89
C SER A 426 36.61 0.25 2.03
N ALA A 427 36.11 -0.56 1.09
CA ALA A 427 36.34 -1.99 1.05
C ALA A 427 37.80 -2.33 0.75
N GLU A 428 38.51 -1.50 -0.02
CA GLU A 428 39.96 -1.61 -0.22
C GLU A 428 40.78 -1.26 1.03
N GLY A 429 40.16 -0.65 2.04
CA GLY A 429 40.76 -0.32 3.32
C GLY A 429 41.34 1.08 3.40
N ASN A 430 40.98 1.97 2.48
CA ASN A 430 41.33 3.37 2.53
C ASN A 430 40.66 4.07 3.73
N SER A 431 41.38 4.99 4.36
CA SER A 431 40.87 5.87 5.41
C SER A 431 39.94 6.94 4.84
N THR A 432 39.12 7.57 5.69
CA THR A 432 38.24 8.68 5.27
C THR A 432 39.03 9.80 4.59
N ALA A 433 40.23 10.12 5.09
CA ALA A 433 41.09 11.16 4.54
C ALA A 433 41.67 10.78 3.16
N GLU A 434 42.07 9.52 2.98
CA GLU A 434 42.55 9.01 1.69
C GLU A 434 41.42 9.00 0.65
N ILE A 435 40.23 8.51 1.03
CA ILE A 435 39.04 8.53 0.15
C ILE A 435 38.69 9.97 -0.22
N ALA A 436 38.73 10.89 0.75
CA ALA A 436 38.46 12.32 0.52
C ALA A 436 39.45 12.92 -0.48
N SER A 437 40.73 12.59 -0.38
CA SER A 437 41.77 13.01 -1.32
C SER A 437 41.55 12.45 -2.72
N VAL A 438 41.38 11.12 -2.83
CA VAL A 438 41.18 10.42 -4.11
C VAL A 438 39.95 10.94 -4.85
N LEU A 439 38.86 11.14 -4.11
CA LEU A 439 37.60 11.58 -4.69
C LEU A 439 37.50 13.11 -4.77
N GLN A 440 38.44 13.90 -4.24
CA GLN A 440 38.32 15.36 -4.15
C GLN A 440 37.03 15.80 -3.42
N LEU A 441 36.80 15.23 -2.23
CA LEU A 441 35.69 15.54 -1.33
C LEU A 441 36.21 16.01 0.03
N SER A 442 35.32 16.58 0.86
CA SER A 442 35.66 16.80 2.27
C SER A 442 35.56 15.48 3.06
N SER A 443 36.36 15.32 4.12
CA SER A 443 36.27 14.15 5.02
C SER A 443 34.86 13.99 5.59
N ARG A 444 34.18 15.11 5.91
CA ARG A 444 32.79 15.11 6.38
C ARG A 444 31.82 14.56 5.33
N THR A 445 32.03 14.86 4.06
CA THR A 445 31.24 14.31 2.95
C THR A 445 31.47 12.80 2.81
N VAL A 446 32.72 12.36 2.94
CA VAL A 446 33.07 10.93 2.92
C VAL A 446 32.43 10.21 4.10
N ASP A 447 32.49 10.75 5.31
CA ASP A 447 31.85 10.13 6.49
C ASP A 447 30.33 9.97 6.27
N ALA A 448 29.67 10.99 5.72
CA ALA A 448 28.25 10.89 5.37
C ALA A 448 27.97 9.80 4.31
N HIS A 449 28.84 9.65 3.30
CA HIS A 449 28.74 8.55 2.34
C HIS A 449 29.01 7.19 2.98
N VAL A 450 30.00 7.07 3.86
CA VAL A 450 30.30 5.83 4.59
C VAL A 450 29.09 5.42 5.42
N THR A 451 28.44 6.34 6.16
CA THR A 451 27.20 6.04 6.90
C THR A 451 26.14 5.43 5.99
N ARG A 452 25.96 5.98 4.78
CA ARG A 452 24.98 5.46 3.80
C ARG A 452 25.40 4.11 3.22
N VAL A 453 26.70 3.90 2.98
CA VAL A 453 27.25 2.61 2.57
C VAL A 453 26.99 1.54 3.64
N LEU A 454 27.29 1.83 4.90
CA LEU A 454 27.05 0.90 6.01
C LEU A 454 25.57 0.53 6.12
N ALA A 455 24.68 1.51 6.01
CA ALA A 455 23.24 1.28 5.95
C ALA A 455 22.87 0.36 4.79
N ALA A 456 23.30 0.68 3.56
CA ALA A 456 22.97 -0.12 2.38
C ALA A 456 23.40 -1.59 2.52
N PHE A 457 24.57 -1.86 3.09
CA PHE A 457 25.03 -3.23 3.33
C PHE A 457 24.48 -3.89 4.60
N GLY A 458 23.67 -3.18 5.40
CA GLY A 458 23.11 -3.71 6.65
C GLY A 458 24.18 -4.04 7.70
N ILE A 459 25.25 -3.24 7.73
CA ILE A 459 26.40 -3.44 8.63
C ILE A 459 26.60 -2.23 9.54
N VAL A 460 27.21 -2.45 10.69
CA VAL A 460 27.44 -1.40 11.69
C VAL A 460 28.85 -0.80 11.59
N SER A 461 29.76 -1.45 10.85
CA SER A 461 31.13 -0.99 10.72
C SER A 461 31.76 -1.34 9.38
N ARG A 462 32.55 -0.40 8.82
CA ARG A 462 33.26 -0.59 7.54
C ARG A 462 34.19 -1.79 7.51
N ARG A 463 34.62 -2.28 8.67
CA ARG A 463 35.45 -3.50 8.78
C ARG A 463 34.73 -4.76 8.30
N GLN A 464 33.40 -4.73 8.26
CA GLN A 464 32.55 -5.82 7.80
C GLN A 464 32.30 -5.75 6.28
N LEU A 465 32.68 -4.66 5.60
CA LEU A 465 32.47 -4.53 4.16
C LEU A 465 33.12 -5.68 3.37
N PRO A 466 34.40 -6.06 3.59
CA PRO A 466 35.04 -7.10 2.79
C PRO A 466 34.30 -8.43 2.79
N SER A 467 33.77 -8.87 3.94
CA SER A 467 33.03 -10.14 4.05
C SER A 467 31.61 -10.09 3.51
N ARG A 468 31.08 -8.90 3.20
CA ARG A 468 29.75 -8.71 2.60
C ARG A 468 29.80 -8.48 1.09
N LEU A 469 30.98 -8.34 0.52
CA LEU A 469 31.15 -8.09 -0.91
C LEU A 469 31.35 -9.41 -1.67
N PRO A 470 30.67 -9.62 -2.82
CA PRO A 470 30.98 -10.76 -3.67
C PRO A 470 32.42 -10.69 -4.19
N ALA A 471 33.08 -11.85 -4.27
CA ALA A 471 34.46 -11.99 -4.74
C ALA A 471 34.68 -11.50 -6.18
N THR A 472 33.61 -11.40 -6.98
CA THR A 472 33.62 -10.95 -8.38
C THR A 472 33.76 -9.44 -8.56
N LEU A 473 33.72 -8.65 -7.49
CA LEU A 473 33.88 -7.20 -7.58
C LEU A 473 35.33 -6.82 -7.99
N PRO A 474 35.50 -5.77 -8.80
CA PRO A 474 36.80 -5.32 -9.28
C PRO A 474 37.55 -4.54 -8.20
N LEU A 475 37.88 -5.20 -7.08
CA LEU A 475 38.76 -4.62 -6.06
C LEU A 475 40.22 -4.85 -6.45
N THR A 476 41.09 -3.89 -6.14
CA THR A 476 42.53 -3.99 -6.46
C THR A 476 43.15 -5.23 -5.79
N ALA A 477 43.64 -6.20 -6.56
CA ALA A 477 44.19 -7.45 -6.04
C ALA A 477 45.27 -7.17 -4.97
N VAL A 478 45.13 -7.80 -3.80
CA VAL A 478 46.13 -7.66 -2.73
C VAL A 478 47.20 -8.75 -2.92
N PRO A 479 48.49 -8.38 -3.01
CA PRO A 479 49.55 -9.37 -3.07
C PRO A 479 49.47 -10.31 -1.86
N VAL A 480 49.53 -11.62 -2.10
CA VAL A 480 49.54 -12.61 -1.01
C VAL A 480 50.86 -12.46 -0.26
N PRO A 481 50.84 -12.14 1.04
CA PRO A 481 52.06 -12.01 1.82
C PRO A 481 52.78 -13.37 1.92
N THR A 482 54.10 -13.36 1.79
CA THR A 482 54.94 -14.55 1.93
C THR A 482 55.37 -14.83 3.37
N ALA A 483 55.21 -13.85 4.27
CA ALA A 483 55.60 -13.98 5.66
C ALA A 483 54.64 -14.92 6.43
N PRO A 484 55.15 -16.01 7.05
CA PRO A 484 54.32 -16.96 7.77
C PRO A 484 53.78 -16.35 9.06
N LEU A 485 52.48 -16.55 9.32
CA LEU A 485 51.85 -16.22 10.59
C LEU A 485 51.98 -17.36 11.60
N THR A 486 52.14 -17.01 12.87
CA THR A 486 51.97 -17.96 13.98
C THR A 486 50.53 -18.50 14.03
N PRO A 487 50.28 -19.67 14.66
CA PRO A 487 48.93 -20.22 14.79
C PRO A 487 47.93 -19.21 15.38
N ARG A 488 48.32 -18.47 16.43
CA ARG A 488 47.45 -17.45 17.04
C ARG A 488 47.22 -16.23 16.18
N GLN A 489 48.20 -15.81 15.40
CA GLN A 489 47.98 -14.74 14.43
C GLN A 489 47.04 -15.21 13.32
N ARG A 490 47.13 -16.48 12.88
CA ARG A 490 46.21 -17.06 11.89
C ARG A 490 44.77 -17.08 12.40
N ASP A 491 44.55 -17.64 13.59
CA ASP A 491 43.23 -17.69 14.24
C ASP A 491 42.62 -16.28 14.34
N LEU A 492 43.43 -15.30 14.75
CA LEU A 492 43.02 -13.91 14.83
C LEU A 492 42.67 -13.32 13.46
N THR A 493 43.44 -13.61 12.42
CA THR A 493 43.17 -13.08 11.06
C THR A 493 41.89 -13.65 10.45
N GLU A 494 41.51 -14.89 10.78
CA GLU A 494 40.22 -15.46 10.37
C GLU A 494 39.05 -14.69 11.01
N LEU A 495 39.11 -14.44 12.31
CA LEU A 495 38.07 -13.64 13.00
C LEU A 495 38.01 -12.19 12.50
N VAL A 496 39.15 -11.63 12.07
CA VAL A 496 39.20 -10.31 11.42
C VAL A 496 38.50 -10.35 10.06
N ALA A 497 38.68 -11.42 9.29
CA ALA A 497 38.01 -11.64 8.01
C ALA A 497 36.50 -11.78 8.17
N ASP A 498 36.05 -12.39 9.26
CA ASP A 498 34.63 -12.50 9.63
C ASP A 498 34.04 -11.15 10.13
N GLY A 499 34.89 -10.13 10.32
CA GLY A 499 34.47 -8.76 10.64
C GLY A 499 34.37 -8.43 12.13
N LEU A 500 34.83 -9.31 13.01
CA LEU A 500 34.74 -9.14 14.48
C LEU A 500 35.60 -7.96 14.97
N SER A 501 35.12 -7.27 16.00
CA SER A 501 35.86 -6.25 16.76
C SER A 501 36.98 -6.86 17.61
N ASN A 502 37.88 -6.01 18.12
CA ASN A 502 38.95 -6.48 19.00
C ASN A 502 38.40 -7.07 20.31
N ASP A 503 37.26 -6.57 20.80
CA ASP A 503 36.62 -7.09 22.01
C ASP A 503 35.96 -8.46 21.74
N GLU A 504 35.28 -8.61 20.60
CA GLU A 504 34.71 -9.90 20.17
C GLU A 504 35.81 -10.94 19.93
N ILE A 505 36.93 -10.54 19.31
CA ILE A 505 38.11 -11.42 19.11
C ILE A 505 38.75 -11.79 20.45
N ALA A 506 38.88 -10.83 21.37
CA ALA A 506 39.43 -11.06 22.70
C ALA A 506 38.60 -12.12 23.46
N THR A 507 37.27 -11.98 23.44
CA THR A 507 36.35 -12.96 24.01
C THR A 507 36.46 -14.32 23.31
N ALA A 508 36.46 -14.35 21.98
CA ALA A 508 36.52 -15.61 21.22
C ALA A 508 37.83 -16.39 21.44
N LEU A 509 38.95 -15.69 21.61
CA LEU A 509 40.27 -16.30 21.79
C LEU A 509 40.69 -16.44 23.26
N GLY A 510 39.89 -15.96 24.21
CA GLY A 510 40.23 -15.98 25.64
C GLY A 510 41.46 -15.13 26.00
N ILE A 511 41.68 -14.01 25.31
CA ILE A 511 42.82 -13.10 25.53
C ILE A 511 42.35 -11.68 25.79
N SER A 512 43.24 -10.80 26.27
CA SER A 512 42.89 -9.38 26.44
C SER A 512 42.78 -8.64 25.11
N ARG A 513 41.92 -7.61 25.04
CA ARG A 513 41.85 -6.67 23.90
C ARG A 513 43.22 -6.11 23.52
N LYS A 514 44.05 -5.75 24.50
CA LYS A 514 45.41 -5.25 24.29
C LYS A 514 46.32 -6.29 23.63
N THR A 515 46.11 -7.57 23.93
CA THR A 515 46.82 -8.70 23.29
C THR A 515 46.41 -8.82 21.82
N VAL A 516 45.12 -8.67 21.51
CA VAL A 516 44.61 -8.64 20.13
C VAL A 516 45.27 -7.50 19.33
N GLU A 517 45.31 -6.28 19.89
CA GLU A 517 45.94 -5.12 19.27
C GLU A 517 47.44 -5.34 18.97
N LYS A 518 48.15 -5.99 19.91
CA LYS A 518 49.57 -6.35 19.73
C LYS A 518 49.74 -7.36 18.59
N HIS A 519 48.91 -8.40 18.53
CA HIS A 519 48.96 -9.38 17.44
C HIS A 519 48.62 -8.76 16.09
N LEU A 520 47.59 -7.91 16.02
CA LEU A 520 47.22 -7.18 14.79
C LEU A 520 48.37 -6.29 14.30
N SER A 521 49.04 -5.58 15.20
CA SER A 521 50.18 -4.73 14.85
C SER A 521 51.33 -5.55 14.26
N ALA A 522 51.60 -6.73 14.82
CA ALA A 522 52.59 -7.64 14.29
C ALA A 522 52.21 -8.21 12.91
N VAL A 523 50.91 -8.52 12.70
CA VAL A 523 50.38 -8.94 11.39
C VAL A 523 50.53 -7.82 10.36
N PHE A 524 50.17 -6.58 10.71
CA PHE A 524 50.31 -5.43 9.81
C PHE A 524 51.75 -5.23 9.35
N GLN A 525 52.72 -5.33 10.26
CA GLN A 525 54.14 -5.26 9.90
C GLN A 525 54.58 -6.45 9.05
N ALA A 526 54.24 -7.67 9.45
CA ALA A 526 54.63 -8.89 8.73
C ALA A 526 54.08 -8.93 7.30
N TRP A 527 52.86 -8.43 7.09
CA TRP A 527 52.18 -8.45 5.80
C TRP A 527 52.31 -7.14 5.02
N GLY A 528 52.97 -6.12 5.57
CA GLY A 528 53.15 -4.82 4.90
C GLY A 528 51.84 -4.06 4.66
N VAL A 529 50.78 -4.37 5.42
CA VAL A 529 49.45 -3.77 5.25
C VAL A 529 49.20 -2.68 6.28
N ARG A 530 48.38 -1.70 5.90
CA ARG A 530 48.13 -0.49 6.69
C ARG A 530 46.77 -0.49 7.38
N SER A 531 45.93 -1.48 7.10
CA SER A 531 44.58 -1.56 7.64
C SER A 531 44.14 -2.99 7.92
N ARG A 532 43.28 -3.14 8.92
CA ARG A 532 42.60 -4.42 9.21
C ARG A 532 41.74 -4.91 8.04
N VAL A 533 41.24 -3.98 7.23
CA VAL A 533 40.44 -4.30 6.04
C VAL A 533 41.32 -5.00 5.00
N ALA A 534 42.56 -4.53 4.81
CA ALA A 534 43.52 -5.21 3.94
C ALA A 534 43.85 -6.64 4.44
N VAL A 535 44.00 -6.83 5.77
CA VAL A 535 44.15 -8.17 6.37
C VAL A 535 42.95 -9.06 6.03
N ALA A 536 41.72 -8.58 6.26
CA ALA A 536 40.50 -9.32 5.96
C ALA A 536 40.45 -9.74 4.47
N ARG A 537 40.79 -8.83 3.56
CA ARG A 537 40.82 -9.12 2.12
C ARG A 537 41.81 -10.21 1.73
N ILE A 538 43.02 -10.19 2.32
CA ILE A 538 44.05 -11.22 2.07
C ILE A 538 43.53 -12.59 2.49
N VAL A 539 42.90 -12.68 3.68
CA VAL A 539 42.37 -13.94 4.19
C VAL A 539 41.22 -14.43 3.32
N LEU A 540 40.23 -13.58 3.00
CA LEU A 540 39.09 -13.94 2.16
C LEU A 540 39.53 -14.42 0.77
N ALA A 541 40.50 -13.74 0.14
CA ALA A 541 41.03 -14.16 -1.16
C ALA A 541 41.75 -15.52 -1.13
N ASN A 542 42.21 -15.97 0.04
CA ASN A 542 42.81 -17.29 0.23
C ASN A 542 41.79 -18.36 0.66
N ARG A 543 40.57 -18.00 1.08
CA ARG A 543 39.49 -18.96 1.35
C ARG A 543 38.85 -19.50 0.06
N ASP A 544 38.85 -18.67 -0.98
CA ASP A 544 38.24 -18.97 -2.29
C ASP A 544 39.20 -19.69 -3.27
N ARG A 545 40.41 -20.06 -2.81
CA ARG A 545 41.42 -20.83 -3.55
C ARG A 545 41.56 -22.21 -2.92
#